data_AF-A0A9E7KPY9-F1
#
_entry.id   AF-A0A9E7KPY9-F1
#
_cell.length_a   1.000
_cell.length_b   1.000
_cell.length_c   1.000
_cell.angle_alpha   90.00
_cell.angle_beta   90.00
_cell.angle_gamma   90.00
#
_symmetry.space_group_name_H-M   'P 1'
#
loop_
_entity.id
_entity.type
_entity.pdbx_description
1 polymer ?
#
loop_
_entity_poly.entity_id
_entity_poly.type
_entity_poly.pdbx_seq_one_letter_code
_entity_poly.pdbx_strand_id
1 'polypeptide(L)'
;MLFCRPGIDPFDEPECEAYDLFVNEFQCVGKGCPYSCVKRAPHAFSFSTENATACVISQGHSDDYLVQLAVGQCPRNCIHYVTPSQREVLEDLLQSALAAPYDIAEAALLDSLIAKARFENNRYQKPKRKPKVSTEYVDWV
;
A
#
# COMPACT_ATOMS: atom_id res chain seq x y z
N MET A 1 4.78 -13.85 6.03
CA MET A 1 6.04 -13.62 6.77
C MET A 1 6.01 -12.17 7.22
N LEU A 2 5.74 -11.95 8.51
CA LEU A 2 5.60 -10.62 9.11
C LEU A 2 6.96 -9.90 9.09
N PHE A 3 7.06 -8.82 8.32
CA PHE A 3 8.14 -7.83 8.42
C PHE A 3 7.87 -6.80 9.54
N CYS A 4 6.76 -6.92 10.26
CA CYS A 4 6.41 -6.10 11.42
C CYS A 4 7.42 -6.33 12.54
N ARG A 5 8.16 -5.29 12.92
CA ARG A 5 8.95 -5.30 14.15
C ARG A 5 7.97 -5.32 15.34
N PRO A 6 8.03 -6.29 16.24
CA PRO A 6 7.06 -6.38 17.34
C PRO A 6 7.13 -5.12 18.22
N GLY A 7 5.99 -4.47 18.40
CA GLY A 7 5.83 -3.28 19.26
C GLY A 7 6.04 -1.93 18.57
N ILE A 8 6.22 -1.88 17.25
CA ILE A 8 6.34 -0.64 16.48
C ILE A 8 5.09 -0.50 15.59
N ASP A 9 4.41 0.65 15.67
CA ASP A 9 3.28 0.97 14.79
C ASP A 9 3.81 1.21 13.36
N PRO A 10 3.43 0.40 12.35
CA PRO A 10 3.90 0.56 10.96
C PRO A 10 3.42 1.87 10.32
N PHE A 11 2.45 2.56 10.92
CA PHE A 11 2.02 3.89 10.49
C PHE A 11 2.84 5.03 11.12
N ASP A 12 3.62 4.78 12.18
CA ASP A 12 4.58 5.75 12.74
C ASP A 12 5.99 5.53 12.21
N GLU A 13 6.43 4.27 12.14
CA GLU A 13 7.75 3.88 11.63
C GLU A 13 7.60 2.82 10.54
N PRO A 14 7.50 3.22 9.26
CA PRO A 14 7.38 2.29 8.15
C PRO A 14 8.58 1.34 8.09
N GLU A 15 8.33 0.05 7.89
CA GLU A 15 9.36 -0.98 7.92
C GLU A 15 10.23 -0.98 6.66
N CYS A 16 9.69 -0.52 5.54
CA CYS A 16 10.34 -0.47 4.23
C CYS A 16 9.75 0.63 3.33
N GLU A 17 10.21 0.70 2.08
CA GLU A 17 9.59 1.55 1.07
C GLU A 17 8.19 1.02 0.71
N ALA A 18 7.26 1.94 0.52
CA ALA A 18 5.89 1.64 0.17
C ALA A 18 5.75 1.27 -1.31
N TYR A 19 5.76 -0.03 -1.61
CA TYR A 19 5.53 -0.56 -2.95
C TYR A 19 4.26 -1.41 -3.07
N ASP A 20 3.71 -1.85 -1.94
CA ASP A 20 2.48 -2.60 -1.92
C ASP A 20 1.31 -1.68 -2.28
N LEU A 21 0.36 -2.23 -3.03
CA LEU A 21 -0.85 -1.57 -3.46
C LEU A 21 -1.98 -1.89 -2.49
N PHE A 22 -2.71 -0.85 -2.11
CA PHE A 22 -3.97 -0.94 -1.38
C PHE A 22 -5.05 -0.14 -2.12
N VAL A 23 -6.27 -0.68 -2.20
CA VAL A 23 -7.42 0.03 -2.78
C VAL A 23 -8.46 0.27 -1.70
N ASN A 24 -8.79 1.53 -1.44
CA ASN A 24 -9.90 1.91 -0.58
C ASN A 24 -11.22 1.72 -1.34
N GLU A 25 -11.89 0.58 -1.12
CA GLU A 25 -13.12 0.24 -1.83
C GLU A 25 -14.28 1.21 -1.55
N PHE A 26 -14.34 1.86 -0.37
CA PHE A 26 -15.36 2.85 -0.05
C PHE A 26 -15.34 4.07 -0.98
N GLN A 27 -14.16 4.45 -1.45
CA GLN A 27 -13.97 5.59 -2.35
C GLN A 27 -13.95 5.18 -3.83
N CYS A 28 -13.95 3.87 -4.11
CA CYS A 28 -13.81 3.35 -5.46
C CYS A 28 -15.13 3.46 -6.23
N VAL A 29 -15.10 4.09 -7.42
CA VAL A 29 -16.26 4.17 -8.33
C VAL A 29 -16.57 2.81 -9.00
N GLY A 30 -15.62 1.87 -8.97
CA GLY A 30 -15.77 0.57 -9.60
C GLY A 30 -15.84 0.64 -11.12
N LYS A 31 -16.70 -0.18 -11.73
CA LYS A 31 -16.82 -0.35 -13.20
C LYS A 31 -17.17 0.94 -13.96
N GLY A 32 -17.76 1.93 -13.28
CA GLY A 32 -18.11 3.23 -13.86
C GLY A 32 -16.94 4.24 -13.94
N CYS A 33 -15.75 3.89 -13.44
CA CYS A 33 -14.61 4.81 -13.43
C CYS A 33 -14.14 5.14 -14.88
N PRO A 34 -14.03 6.42 -15.26
CA PRO A 34 -13.54 6.81 -16.60
C PRO A 34 -12.07 6.44 -16.81
N TYR A 35 -11.26 6.43 -15.73
CA TYR A 35 -9.87 6.00 -15.72
C TYR A 35 -9.74 4.67 -14.98
N SER A 36 -10.25 3.60 -15.59
CA SER A 36 -10.28 2.27 -14.96
C SER A 36 -8.89 1.70 -14.74
N CYS A 37 -8.52 1.49 -13.46
CA CYS A 37 -7.29 0.81 -13.06
C CYS A 37 -7.24 -0.64 -13.53
N VAL A 38 -8.37 -1.36 -13.50
CA VAL A 38 -8.50 -2.75 -14.00
C VAL A 38 -8.21 -2.83 -15.51
N LYS A 39 -8.69 -1.88 -16.32
CA LYS A 39 -8.35 -1.85 -17.76
C LYS A 39 -6.89 -1.46 -17.99
N ARG A 40 -6.32 -0.62 -17.12
CA ARG A 40 -4.97 -0.09 -17.27
C ARG A 40 -3.89 -1.10 -16.89
N ALA A 41 -4.07 -1.79 -15.77
CA ALA A 41 -3.15 -2.77 -15.22
C ALA A 41 -3.93 -4.03 -14.78
N PRO A 42 -4.47 -4.82 -15.73
CA PRO A 42 -5.32 -5.98 -15.46
C PRO A 42 -4.58 -7.12 -14.74
N HIS A 43 -3.25 -7.09 -14.73
CA HIS A 43 -2.42 -8.03 -13.98
C HIS A 43 -2.37 -7.69 -12.48
N ALA A 44 -2.56 -6.43 -12.10
CA ALA A 44 -2.50 -5.96 -10.71
C ALA A 44 -3.89 -5.75 -10.09
N PHE A 45 -4.89 -5.37 -10.88
CA PHE A 45 -6.23 -5.04 -10.40
C PHE A 45 -7.32 -5.89 -11.06
N SER A 46 -8.36 -6.23 -10.29
CA SER A 46 -9.60 -6.82 -10.80
C SER A 46 -10.82 -6.13 -10.18
N PHE A 47 -12.03 -6.45 -10.65
CA PHE A 47 -13.25 -5.99 -9.98
C PHE A 47 -13.71 -7.06 -8.98
N SER A 48 -13.96 -6.65 -7.74
CA SER A 48 -14.62 -7.47 -6.74
C SER A 48 -16.02 -7.87 -7.22
N THR A 49 -16.39 -9.13 -6.99
CA THR A 49 -17.72 -9.66 -7.33
C THR A 49 -18.80 -9.14 -6.40
N GLU A 50 -18.44 -8.75 -5.17
CA GLU A 50 -19.38 -8.35 -4.12
C GLU A 50 -19.75 -6.88 -4.24
N ASN A 51 -18.73 -6.01 -4.32
CA ASN A 51 -18.93 -4.56 -4.26
C ASN A 51 -18.82 -3.88 -5.64
N ALA A 52 -18.46 -4.62 -6.69
CA ALA A 52 -18.17 -4.09 -8.04
C ALA A 52 -17.09 -2.98 -8.09
N THR A 53 -16.35 -2.81 -7.00
CA THR A 53 -15.18 -1.96 -6.78
C THR A 53 -13.92 -2.63 -7.34
N ALA A 54 -12.86 -1.87 -7.54
CA ALA A 54 -11.57 -2.44 -7.88
C ALA A 54 -10.89 -3.02 -6.63
N CYS A 55 -10.23 -4.16 -6.76
CA CYS A 55 -9.39 -4.78 -5.74
C CYS A 55 -8.02 -5.14 -6.33
N VAL A 56 -7.01 -5.29 -5.45
CA VAL A 56 -5.66 -5.72 -5.84
C VAL A 56 -5.63 -7.25 -5.90
N ILE A 57 -5.14 -7.80 -7.01
CA ILE A 57 -4.98 -9.25 -7.19
C ILE A 57 -3.52 -9.68 -7.24
N SER A 58 -2.63 -8.76 -7.57
CA SER A 58 -1.19 -8.98 -7.60
C SER A 58 -0.49 -7.69 -7.22
N GLN A 59 0.48 -7.80 -6.33
CA GLN A 59 1.30 -6.65 -5.97
C GLN A 59 2.16 -6.27 -7.18
N GLY A 60 2.04 -5.01 -7.62
CA GLY A 60 2.83 -4.48 -8.71
C GLY A 60 4.31 -4.37 -8.34
N HIS A 61 5.20 -4.39 -9.32
CA HIS A 61 6.60 -4.01 -9.08
C HIS A 61 6.72 -2.49 -8.97
N SER A 62 7.72 -2.00 -8.22
CA SER A 62 7.97 -0.56 -8.03
C SER A 62 8.05 0.23 -9.35
N ASP A 63 8.56 -0.44 -10.40
CA ASP A 63 8.86 0.16 -11.70
C ASP A 63 7.78 -0.15 -12.75
N ASP A 64 6.63 -0.68 -12.32
CA ASP A 64 5.52 -0.99 -13.19
C ASP A 64 4.79 0.29 -13.62
N TYR A 65 5.13 0.76 -14.81
CA TYR A 65 4.57 1.97 -15.41
C TYR A 65 3.04 1.95 -15.49
N LEU A 66 2.42 0.80 -15.80
CA LEU A 66 0.97 0.73 -15.95
C LEU A 66 0.27 0.86 -14.59
N VAL A 67 0.85 0.27 -13.55
CA VAL A 67 0.38 0.43 -12.17
C VAL A 67 0.55 1.88 -11.72
N GLN A 68 1.74 2.48 -11.89
CA GLN A 68 1.99 3.87 -11.54
C GLN A 68 1.00 4.82 -12.24
N LEU A 69 0.73 4.59 -13.52
CA LEU A 69 -0.22 5.38 -14.29
C LEU A 69 -1.67 5.16 -13.82
N ALA A 70 -2.05 3.94 -13.42
CA ALA A 70 -3.36 3.64 -12.85
C ALA A 70 -3.57 4.35 -11.50
N VAL A 71 -2.56 4.31 -10.62
CA VAL A 71 -2.57 4.99 -9.32
C VAL A 71 -2.67 6.50 -9.51
N GLY A 72 -1.80 7.08 -10.35
CA GLY A 72 -1.74 8.54 -10.56
C GLY A 72 -2.94 9.13 -11.30
N GLN A 73 -3.70 8.35 -12.05
CA GLN A 73 -4.90 8.81 -12.78
C GLN A 73 -6.21 8.50 -12.07
N CYS A 74 -6.19 7.87 -10.89
CA CYS A 74 -7.41 7.53 -10.18
C CYS A 74 -8.15 8.82 -9.73
N PRO A 75 -9.36 9.10 -10.25
CA PRO A 75 -10.05 10.37 -10.02
C PRO A 75 -10.54 10.55 -8.58
N ARG A 76 -10.74 9.43 -7.87
CA ARG A 76 -11.11 9.41 -6.45
C ARG A 76 -9.90 9.28 -5.52
N ASN A 77 -8.70 9.13 -6.07
CA ASN A 77 -7.49 8.86 -5.30
C ASN A 77 -7.69 7.69 -4.33
N CYS A 78 -8.32 6.60 -4.78
CA CYS A 78 -8.66 5.44 -3.94
C CYS A 78 -7.61 4.32 -4.00
N ILE A 79 -6.47 4.54 -4.66
CA ILE A 79 -5.38 3.56 -4.79
C ILE A 79 -4.15 4.17 -4.11
N HIS A 80 -3.53 3.41 -3.22
CA HIS A 80 -2.45 3.90 -2.35
C HIS A 80 -1.27 2.95 -2.37
N TYR A 81 -0.06 3.53 -2.40
CA TYR A 81 1.16 2.81 -2.09
C TYR A 81 1.36 2.78 -0.57
N VAL A 82 1.53 1.59 -0.03
CA VAL A 82 1.67 1.30 1.39
C VAL A 82 2.81 0.30 1.61
N THR A 83 3.27 0.17 2.85
CA THR A 83 4.18 -0.94 3.19
C THR A 83 3.40 -2.24 3.38
N PRO A 84 4.04 -3.42 3.30
CA PRO A 84 3.38 -4.69 3.54
C PRO A 84 2.63 -4.76 4.88
N SER A 85 3.21 -4.26 5.96
CA SER A 85 2.57 -4.25 7.29
C SER A 85 1.40 -3.26 7.38
N GLN A 86 1.52 -2.09 6.76
CA GLN A 86 0.38 -1.17 6.64
C GLN A 86 -0.75 -1.80 5.83
N ARG A 87 -0.43 -2.50 4.73
CA ARG A 87 -1.42 -3.14 3.86
C ARG A 87 -2.26 -4.17 4.61
N GLU A 88 -1.63 -5.06 5.38
CA GLU A 88 -2.35 -6.07 6.18
C GLU A 88 -3.37 -5.41 7.12
N VAL A 89 -2.97 -4.36 7.85
CA VAL A 89 -3.87 -3.62 8.76
C VAL A 89 -5.00 -2.92 8.01
N LEU A 90 -4.70 -2.30 6.87
CA LEU A 90 -5.70 -1.58 6.06
C LEU A 90 -6.69 -2.55 5.39
N GLU A 91 -6.24 -3.72 4.93
CA GLU A 91 -7.10 -4.76 4.36
C GLU A 91 -8.04 -5.34 5.42
N ASP A 92 -7.54 -5.65 6.62
CA ASP A 92 -8.36 -6.13 7.73
C ASP A 92 -9.41 -5.10 8.16
N LEU A 93 -9.01 -3.83 8.28
CA LEU A 93 -9.92 -2.75 8.63
C LEU A 93 -10.95 -2.48 7.53
N LEU A 94 -10.54 -2.54 6.26
CA LEU A 94 -11.45 -2.41 5.12
C LEU A 94 -12.50 -3.52 5.14
N GLN A 95 -12.09 -4.76 5.39
CA GLN A 95 -13.00 -5.91 5.46
C GLN A 95 -14.00 -5.76 6.60
N SER A 96 -13.55 -5.32 7.78
CA SER A 96 -14.43 -5.04 8.93
C SER A 96 -15.45 -3.95 8.58
N ALA A 97 -14.97 -2.85 8.00
CA ALA A 97 -15.82 -1.71 7.67
C ALA A 97 -16.87 -2.09 6.59
N LEU A 98 -16.48 -2.88 5.59
CA LEU A 98 -17.41 -3.37 4.56
C LEU A 98 -18.47 -4.33 5.13
N ALA A 99 -18.13 -5.09 6.18
CA ALA A 99 -19.09 -5.95 6.87
C ALA A 99 -20.10 -5.17 7.73
N ALA A 100 -19.77 -3.95 8.16
CA ALA A 100 -20.61 -3.08 8.96
C ALA A 100 -20.78 -1.67 8.33
N PRO A 101 -21.45 -1.55 7.18
CA PRO A 101 -21.46 -0.32 6.36
C PRO A 101 -22.14 0.90 7.01
N TYR A 102 -22.85 0.72 8.12
CA TYR A 102 -23.46 1.81 8.90
C TYR A 102 -22.54 2.33 10.01
N ASP A 103 -21.43 1.65 10.28
CA ASP A 103 -20.40 2.11 11.20
C ASP A 103 -19.44 3.05 10.47
N ILE A 104 -19.74 4.34 10.54
CA ILE A 104 -18.91 5.40 9.96
C ILE A 104 -17.55 5.54 10.67
N ALA A 105 -17.36 4.94 11.85
CA ALA A 105 -16.14 5.09 12.63
C ALA A 105 -14.97 4.33 11.98
N GLU A 106 -15.20 3.10 11.50
CA GLU A 106 -14.14 2.31 10.85
C GLU A 106 -13.72 2.92 9.51
N ALA A 107 -14.66 3.43 8.72
CA ALA A 107 -14.36 4.14 7.48
C ALA A 107 -13.54 5.44 7.75
N ALA A 108 -13.89 6.19 8.79
CA ALA A 108 -13.14 7.38 9.19
C ALA A 108 -11.73 7.05 9.72
N LEU A 109 -11.60 5.94 10.46
CA LEU A 109 -10.31 5.42 10.91
C LEU A 109 -9.45 4.99 9.73
N LEU A 110 -10.04 4.29 8.75
CA LEU A 110 -9.37 3.86 7.53
C LEU A 110 -8.80 5.06 6.77
N ASP A 111 -9.60 6.10 6.53
CA ASP A 111 -9.16 7.33 5.87
C ASP A 111 -8.02 8.02 6.65
N SER A 112 -8.09 8.02 7.98
CA SER A 112 -7.07 8.59 8.86
C SER A 112 -5.74 7.82 8.78
N LEU A 113 -5.79 6.48 8.78
CA LEU A 113 -4.60 5.64 8.66
C LEU A 113 -3.98 5.72 7.27
N ILE A 114 -4.78 5.80 6.20
CA ILE A 114 -4.28 6.04 4.84
C ILE A 114 -3.56 7.39 4.76
N ALA A 115 -4.13 8.44 5.36
CA ALA A 115 -3.48 9.75 5.40
C ALA A 115 -2.15 9.71 6.14
N LYS A 116 -2.09 9.03 7.29
CA LYS A 116 -0.87 8.82 8.09
C LYS A 116 0.18 8.02 7.32
N ALA A 117 -0.20 6.88 6.72
CA ALA A 117 0.67 6.06 5.88
C ALA A 117 1.28 6.88 4.74
N ARG A 118 0.45 7.63 3.99
CA ARG A 118 0.95 8.49 2.90
C ARG A 118 1.95 9.53 3.40
N PHE A 119 1.73 10.09 4.59
CA PHE A 119 2.63 11.08 5.15
C PHE A 119 3.98 10.48 5.55
N GLU A 120 3.98 9.37 6.29
CA GLU A 120 5.23 8.74 6.75
C GLU A 120 5.98 8.02 5.62
N ASN A 121 5.29 7.37 4.68
CA ASN A 121 5.92 6.69 3.55
C ASN A 121 6.69 7.68 2.65
N ASN A 122 6.20 8.91 2.49
CA ASN A 122 6.90 9.96 1.76
C ASN A 122 8.14 10.50 2.50
N ARG A 123 8.26 10.22 3.80
CA ARG A 123 9.39 10.63 4.66
C ARG A 123 10.36 9.51 4.93
N TYR A 124 10.00 8.27 4.57
CA TYR A 124 10.84 7.11 4.78
C TYR A 124 12.23 7.31 4.15
N GLN A 125 13.26 7.13 4.96
CA GLN A 125 14.65 7.14 4.50
C GLN A 125 15.23 5.74 4.67
N LYS A 126 15.68 5.14 3.56
CA LYS A 126 16.42 3.88 3.59
C LYS A 126 17.58 3.98 4.59
N PRO A 127 17.70 3.04 5.54
CA PRO A 127 18.84 3.03 6.46
C PRO A 127 20.15 3.06 5.67
N LYS A 128 21.05 3.97 6.03
CA LYS A 128 22.38 4.04 5.41
C LYS A 128 23.07 2.69 5.56
N ARG A 129 23.54 2.10 4.46
CA ARG A 129 24.35 0.87 4.50
C ARG A 129 25.52 1.09 5.45
N LYS A 130 25.63 0.26 6.49
CA LYS A 130 26.84 0.26 7.32
C LYS A 130 28.00 -0.15 6.42
N PRO A 131 29.11 0.62 6.36
CA PRO A 131 30.27 0.22 5.60
C PRO A 131 30.75 -1.14 6.11
N LYS A 132 31.03 -2.07 5.20
CA LYS A 132 31.67 -3.35 5.56
C LYS A 132 33.09 -3.01 6.00
N VAL A 133 33.34 -3.02 7.31
CA VAL A 133 34.71 -2.97 7.84
C VAL A 133 35.33 -4.33 7.54
N SER A 134 36.24 -4.39 6.56
CA SER A 134 37.08 -5.58 6.37
C SER A 134 37.98 -5.71 7.59
N THR A 135 37.91 -6.84 8.28
CA THR A 135 38.86 -7.22 9.35
C THR A 135 40.02 -8.05 8.81
N GLU A 136 40.11 -8.22 7.48
CA GLU A 136 41.16 -9.01 6.84
C GLU A 136 42.45 -8.19 6.76
N TYR A 137 43.45 -8.58 7.54
CA TYR A 137 44.79 -8.02 7.49
C TYR A 137 45.44 -8.42 6.16
N VAL A 138 45.75 -7.43 5.32
CA VAL A 138 46.52 -7.65 4.09
C VAL A 138 47.99 -7.65 4.48
N ASP A 139 48.60 -8.83 4.59
CA ASP A 139 50.05 -8.97 4.68
C ASP A 139 50.66 -8.66 3.30
N TRP A 140 51.31 -7.50 3.20
CA TRP A 140 52.11 -7.14 2.03
C TRP A 140 53.48 -7.80 2.17
N VAL A 141 53.72 -8.84 1.36
CA VAL A 141 55.03 -9.49 1.18
C VAL A 141 55.84 -8.76 0.12
#